data_AF-A0AAE4ABF6-F1
#
_entry.id   AF-A0AAE4ABF6-F1
#
_cell.length_a   1.000
_cell.length_b   1.000
_cell.length_c   1.000
_cell.angle_alpha   90.00
_cell.angle_beta   90.00
_cell.angle_gamma   90.00
#
_symmetry.space_group_name_H-M   'P 1'
#
loop_
_entity.id
_entity.type
_entity.pdbx_description
1 polymer ?
#
loop_
_entity_poly.entity_id
_entity_poly.type
_entity_poly.pdbx_seq_one_letter_code
_entity_poly.pdbx_strand_id
1 'polypeptide(L)'
;ADPAGSPRAAAASDTTPAGPPRADASGATPAAADLLPAGNERAAGDTVAIAAIDSEGRAVTVVQSVYQTFGAGLLEPSTGIVLHNRGSAFSLQPGHPAEIGGGLRPPHTLCPALVIADGTITAAGCQGGRAQPQVLAQLAADLADPSADLPAAVARPRWVVGTRDMDREVETVLAEPEAAAPAADAAPAADAAVP
;
A
#
# COMPACT_ATOMS: atom_id res chain seq x y z
N ALA A 1 -29.99 20.53 -20.17
CA ALA A 1 -28.97 19.53 -20.52
C ALA A 1 -27.63 20.19 -20.28
N ASP A 2 -27.04 19.89 -19.13
CA ASP A 2 -25.73 20.40 -18.71
C ASP A 2 -24.78 19.19 -18.66
N PRO A 3 -23.73 19.13 -19.49
CA PRO A 3 -22.87 17.94 -19.60
C PRO A 3 -21.61 18.00 -18.72
N ALA A 4 -21.53 18.88 -17.72
CA ALA A 4 -20.35 18.99 -16.86
C ALA A 4 -20.53 18.24 -15.53
N GLY A 5 -20.12 16.97 -15.49
CA GLY A 5 -19.93 16.24 -14.24
C GLY A 5 -18.79 16.87 -13.43
N SER A 6 -19.12 17.52 -12.32
CA SER A 6 -18.15 18.12 -11.41
C SER A 6 -17.17 17.06 -10.86
N PRO A 7 -15.85 17.28 -10.90
CA PRO A 7 -14.89 16.34 -10.31
C PRO A 7 -15.09 16.31 -8.79
N ARG A 8 -15.40 15.12 -8.24
CA ARG A 8 -15.50 14.87 -6.80
C ARG A 8 -14.13 14.45 -6.27
N ALA A 9 -13.44 15.35 -5.59
CA ALA A 9 -12.28 15.01 -4.77
C ALA A 9 -12.76 14.47 -3.42
N ALA A 10 -12.28 13.29 -3.01
CA ALA A 10 -12.49 12.80 -1.64
C ALA A 10 -11.66 13.65 -0.67
N ALA A 11 -12.31 14.16 0.38
CA ALA A 11 -11.64 14.90 1.44
C ALA A 11 -10.64 14.00 2.16
N ALA A 12 -9.40 14.48 2.31
CA ALA A 12 -8.39 13.86 3.15
C ALA A 12 -8.90 13.79 4.60
N SER A 13 -8.86 12.62 5.23
CA SER A 13 -9.11 12.49 6.65
C SER A 13 -8.01 13.20 7.42
N ASP A 14 -8.39 14.19 8.23
CA ASP A 14 -7.50 14.93 9.12
C ASP A 14 -7.00 14.01 10.24
N THR A 15 -5.88 13.33 9.98
CA THR A 15 -5.02 12.78 11.02
C THR A 15 -3.94 13.81 11.27
N THR A 16 -4.07 14.57 12.36
CA THR A 16 -2.99 15.46 12.82
C THR A 16 -1.71 14.62 12.94
N PRO A 17 -0.66 14.88 12.13
CA PRO A 17 0.56 14.11 12.24
C PRO A 17 1.18 14.44 13.58
N ALA A 18 1.44 13.43 14.41
CA ALA A 18 2.43 13.58 15.46
C ALA A 18 3.71 14.06 14.75
N GLY A 19 4.13 15.29 15.05
CA GLY A 19 5.28 15.90 14.40
C GLY A 19 6.50 14.98 14.47
N PRO A 20 7.44 15.06 13.51
CA PRO A 20 8.58 14.15 13.50
C PRO A 20 9.33 14.25 14.84
N PRO A 21 9.78 13.11 15.41
CA PRO A 21 10.63 13.16 16.59
C PRO A 21 11.85 14.02 16.26
N ARG A 22 12.02 15.12 16.98
CA ARG A 22 13.19 15.98 16.85
C ARG A 22 14.38 15.22 17.41
N ALA A 23 15.24 14.72 16.53
CA ALA A 23 16.58 14.29 16.90
C ALA A 23 17.49 15.52 16.97
N ASP A 24 18.09 15.76 18.13
CA ASP A 24 19.11 16.77 18.31
C ASP A 24 20.42 16.31 17.64
N ALA A 25 20.95 17.12 16.73
CA ALA A 25 22.17 16.79 15.99
C ALA A 25 23.46 16.88 16.84
N SER A 26 23.38 16.79 18.17
CA SER A 26 24.51 16.95 19.10
C SER A 26 24.71 15.81 20.11
N GLY A 27 23.92 14.74 20.06
CA GLY A 27 24.09 13.57 20.93
C GLY A 27 24.58 12.36 20.14
N ALA A 28 25.54 11.61 20.70
CA ALA A 28 26.16 10.43 20.09
C ALA A 28 25.16 9.52 19.33
N THR A 29 25.53 9.08 18.13
CA THR A 29 24.76 8.12 17.33
C THR A 29 24.56 6.84 18.14
N PRO A 30 23.32 6.48 18.53
CA PRO A 30 23.06 5.21 19.19
C PRO A 30 23.40 4.07 18.22
N ALA A 31 23.86 2.93 18.71
CA ALA A 31 24.01 1.77 17.85
C ALA A 31 22.63 1.41 17.27
N ALA A 32 22.58 0.92 16.03
CA ALA A 32 21.31 0.63 15.34
C ALA A 32 20.37 -0.33 16.13
N ALA A 33 20.94 -1.13 17.04
CA ALA A 33 20.19 -2.00 17.95
C ALA A 33 19.42 -1.23 19.05
N ASP A 34 19.88 -0.04 19.42
CA ASP A 34 19.33 0.77 20.52
C ASP A 34 18.14 1.63 20.09
N LEU A 35 17.88 1.75 18.78
CA LEU A 35 16.80 2.55 18.20
C LEU A 35 15.49 1.79 18.00
N LEU A 36 15.49 0.47 18.22
CA LEU A 36 14.29 -0.34 18.11
C LEU A 36 13.63 -0.46 19.48
N PRO A 37 12.50 0.24 19.75
CA PRO A 37 11.78 0.03 20.99
C PRO A 37 11.37 -1.44 21.08
N ALA A 38 11.76 -2.09 22.18
CA ALA A 38 11.34 -3.46 22.47
C ALA A 38 9.81 -3.51 22.55
N GLY A 39 9.18 -4.27 21.64
CA GLY A 39 7.79 -4.68 21.78
C GLY A 39 6.73 -3.93 20.98
N ASN A 40 7.06 -3.22 19.89
CA ASN A 40 6.03 -2.91 18.89
C ASN A 40 5.97 -4.04 17.85
N GLU A 41 4.75 -4.49 17.51
CA GLU A 41 4.56 -5.25 16.28
C GLU A 41 5.10 -4.36 15.15
N ARG A 42 6.05 -4.89 14.35
CA ARG A 42 6.62 -4.13 13.24
C ARG A 42 5.47 -3.64 12.37
N ALA A 43 5.36 -2.33 12.18
CA ALA A 43 4.45 -1.78 11.18
C ALA A 43 4.81 -2.39 9.82
N ALA A 44 3.91 -3.22 9.29
CA ALA A 44 4.13 -3.95 8.05
C ALA A 44 3.94 -3.02 6.84
N GLY A 45 4.98 -2.23 6.54
CA GLY A 45 5.12 -1.48 5.30
C GLY A 45 4.39 -0.13 5.26
N ASP A 46 5.16 0.96 5.21
CA ASP A 46 4.63 2.29 4.98
C ASP A 46 4.63 2.60 3.48
N THR A 47 3.46 2.90 2.96
CA THR A 47 3.21 3.25 1.56
C THR A 47 2.29 4.46 1.55
N VAL A 48 2.56 5.41 0.67
CA VAL A 48 1.66 6.53 0.42
C VAL A 48 1.02 6.35 -0.94
N ALA A 49 -0.29 6.51 -0.99
CA ALA A 49 -1.05 6.62 -2.24
C ALA A 49 -1.58 8.05 -2.37
N ILE A 50 -1.41 8.62 -3.55
CA ILE A 50 -1.84 9.99 -3.90
C ILE A 50 -2.64 9.88 -5.18
N ALA A 51 -3.82 10.48 -5.20
CA ALA A 51 -4.66 10.59 -6.37
C ALA A 51 -4.95 12.06 -6.66
N ALA A 52 -4.89 12.47 -7.93
CA ALA A 52 -5.26 13.80 -8.36
C ALA A 52 -5.96 13.75 -9.72
N ILE A 53 -6.98 14.60 -9.90
CA ILE A 53 -7.73 14.75 -11.14
C ILE A 53 -7.91 16.25 -11.41
N ASP A 54 -7.67 16.71 -12.63
CA ASP A 54 -7.90 18.10 -13.05
C ASP A 54 -9.28 18.29 -13.70
N SER A 55 -9.66 19.54 -13.97
CA SER A 55 -10.94 19.89 -14.61
C SER A 55 -11.03 19.50 -16.10
N GLU A 56 -9.91 19.13 -16.73
CA GLU A 56 -9.84 18.67 -18.11
C GLU A 56 -9.88 17.13 -18.21
N GLY A 57 -10.03 16.44 -17.08
CA GLY A 57 -10.11 14.98 -17.01
C GLY A 57 -8.76 14.28 -17.01
N ARG A 58 -7.64 14.99 -16.77
CA ARG A 58 -6.35 14.33 -16.53
C ARG A 58 -6.34 13.77 -15.12
N ALA A 59 -6.12 12.46 -15.01
CA ALA A 59 -6.05 11.75 -13.75
C ALA A 59 -4.68 11.12 -13.54
N VAL A 60 -4.19 11.15 -12.30
CA VAL A 60 -2.99 10.46 -11.88
C VAL A 60 -3.22 9.77 -10.54
N THR A 61 -2.77 8.52 -10.45
CA THR A 61 -2.61 7.79 -9.20
C THR A 61 -1.14 7.45 -9.04
N VAL A 62 -0.52 7.95 -7.98
CA VAL A 62 0.85 7.63 -7.59
C VAL A 62 0.80 6.80 -6.32
N VAL A 63 1.50 5.67 -6.32
CA VAL A 63 1.76 4.91 -5.10
C VAL A 63 3.27 4.82 -4.95
N GLN A 64 3.78 5.27 -3.80
CA GLN A 64 5.21 5.33 -3.51
C GLN A 64 5.52 4.74 -2.14
N SER A 65 6.64 4.04 -2.03
CA SER A 65 7.06 3.39 -0.79
C SER A 65 8.57 3.11 -0.78
N VAL A 66 9.15 3.10 0.42
CA VAL A 66 10.49 2.55 0.70
C VAL A 66 10.46 1.05 1.06
N TYR A 67 9.32 0.41 0.82
CA TYR A 67 8.90 -0.93 1.19
C TYR A 67 8.50 -1.10 2.66
N GLN A 68 9.43 -1.32 3.57
CA GLN A 68 9.16 -1.37 5.01
C GLN A 68 9.41 0.01 5.64
N THR A 69 8.76 0.36 6.75
CA THR A 69 8.79 1.67 7.45
C THR A 69 9.86 2.68 7.02
N PHE A 70 11.12 2.49 7.43
CA PHE A 70 12.26 3.37 7.08
C PHE A 70 13.20 2.74 6.03
N GLY A 71 12.65 1.89 5.17
CA GLY A 71 13.38 1.12 4.17
C GLY A 71 14.48 0.27 4.79
N ALA A 72 15.71 0.46 4.30
CA ALA A 72 16.88 -0.25 4.78
C ALA A 72 17.43 0.30 6.11
N GLY A 73 16.85 1.39 6.65
CA GLY A 73 17.42 2.13 7.78
C GLY A 73 18.72 2.86 7.42
N LEU A 74 19.02 2.98 6.13
CA LEU A 74 20.22 3.65 5.60
C LEU A 74 19.83 5.02 5.06
N LEU A 75 20.40 6.06 5.66
CA LEU A 75 20.25 7.45 5.23
C LEU A 75 21.52 7.86 4.49
N GLU A 76 21.37 8.43 3.29
CA GLU A 76 22.48 9.12 2.64
C GLU A 76 22.64 10.51 3.29
N PRO A 77 23.77 10.80 3.98
CA PRO A 77 23.86 11.97 4.85
C PRO A 77 23.85 13.32 4.11
N SER A 78 24.31 13.37 2.86
CA SER A 78 24.43 14.65 2.14
C SER A 78 23.11 15.12 1.52
N THR A 79 22.23 14.19 1.18
CA THR A 79 20.94 14.41 0.50
C THR A 79 19.75 14.19 1.42
N GLY A 80 19.93 13.46 2.53
CA GLY A 80 18.84 13.06 3.42
C GLY A 80 17.93 11.98 2.83
N ILE A 81 18.35 11.29 1.77
CA ILE A 81 17.55 10.25 1.13
C ILE A 81 17.67 8.95 1.93
N VAL A 82 16.52 8.40 2.33
CA VAL A 82 16.42 7.07 2.93
C VAL A 82 16.38 6.02 1.82
N LEU A 83 17.24 5.01 1.90
CA LEU A 83 17.31 3.92 0.93
C LEU A 83 16.20 2.90 1.18
N HIS A 84 15.48 2.52 0.13
CA HIS A 84 14.46 1.48 0.21
C HIS A 84 15.07 0.10 0.46
N ASN A 85 14.30 -0.83 1.04
CA ASN A 85 14.70 -2.23 1.18
C ASN A 85 13.94 -3.20 0.27
N ARG A 86 13.32 -2.70 -0.81
CA ARG A 86 12.53 -3.50 -1.77
C ARG A 86 13.28 -4.71 -2.35
N GLY A 87 14.61 -4.67 -2.43
CA GLY A 87 15.43 -5.81 -2.87
C GLY A 87 15.24 -7.08 -2.03
N SER A 88 14.76 -6.97 -0.78
CA SER A 88 14.47 -8.14 0.06
C SER A 88 13.27 -8.98 -0.43
N ALA A 89 12.57 -8.54 -1.48
CA ALA A 89 11.50 -9.31 -2.12
C ALA A 89 12.02 -10.35 -3.13
N PHE A 90 13.32 -10.35 -3.47
CA PHE A 90 13.91 -11.41 -4.27
C PHE A 90 13.99 -12.73 -3.50
N SER A 91 13.94 -13.83 -4.25
CA SER A 91 14.24 -15.16 -3.76
C SER A 91 15.72 -15.48 -3.98
N LEU A 92 16.29 -16.26 -3.07
CA LEU A 92 17.63 -16.84 -3.21
C LEU A 92 17.58 -18.29 -3.75
N GLN A 93 16.38 -18.80 -4.02
CA GLN A 93 16.19 -20.16 -4.52
C GLN A 93 16.45 -20.21 -6.04
N PRO A 94 17.39 -21.05 -6.50
CA PRO A 94 17.64 -21.23 -7.93
C PRO A 94 16.39 -21.69 -8.67
N GLY A 95 16.10 -21.05 -9.81
CA GLY A 95 14.94 -21.37 -10.65
C GLY A 95 13.61 -20.76 -10.15
N HIS A 96 13.60 -20.02 -9.04
CA HIS A 96 12.41 -19.29 -8.62
C HIS A 96 12.11 -18.13 -9.58
N PRO A 97 10.84 -17.82 -9.92
CA PRO A 97 10.51 -16.71 -10.84
C PRO A 97 11.04 -15.34 -10.41
N ALA A 98 11.22 -15.15 -9.10
CA ALA A 98 11.84 -13.98 -8.48
C ALA A 98 13.28 -14.21 -7.99
N GLU A 99 14.05 -15.12 -8.59
CA GLU A 99 15.47 -15.31 -8.27
C GLU A 99 16.27 -14.01 -8.44
N ILE A 100 17.18 -13.73 -7.50
CA ILE A 100 18.01 -12.52 -7.53
C ILE A 100 19.03 -12.55 -8.69
N GLY A 101 19.21 -11.42 -9.36
CA GLY A 101 20.16 -11.28 -10.45
C GLY A 101 20.54 -9.82 -10.74
N GLY A 102 21.69 -9.61 -11.37
CA GLY A 102 22.17 -8.28 -11.72
C GLY A 102 21.24 -7.57 -12.72
N GLY A 103 20.90 -6.30 -12.43
CA GLY A 103 20.04 -5.48 -13.31
C GLY A 103 18.54 -5.85 -13.28
N LEU A 104 18.14 -6.83 -12.48
CA LEU A 104 16.73 -7.21 -12.35
C LEU A 104 15.96 -6.27 -11.42
N ARG A 105 14.65 -6.20 -11.61
CA ARG A 105 13.74 -5.46 -10.72
C ARG A 105 13.09 -6.45 -9.74
N PRO A 106 13.06 -6.15 -8.45
CA PRO A 106 12.42 -7.00 -7.45
C PRO A 106 10.90 -7.06 -7.66
N PRO A 107 10.24 -8.15 -7.24
CA PRO A 107 8.79 -8.22 -7.17
C PRO A 107 8.21 -7.02 -6.42
N HIS A 108 7.14 -6.45 -6.98
CA HIS A 108 6.56 -5.22 -6.47
C HIS A 108 5.12 -5.40 -5.99
N THR A 109 4.79 -4.74 -4.88
CA THR A 109 3.45 -4.78 -4.27
C THR A 109 2.62 -3.52 -4.55
N LEU A 110 3.16 -2.53 -5.27
CA LEU A 110 2.46 -1.24 -5.43
C LEU A 110 1.41 -1.39 -6.52
N CYS A 111 0.19 -0.95 -6.21
CA CYS A 111 -0.97 -1.09 -7.08
C CYS A 111 -1.69 0.26 -7.19
N PRO A 112 -1.22 1.19 -8.03
CA PRO A 112 -2.01 2.35 -8.42
C PRO A 112 -3.17 1.90 -9.32
N ALA A 113 -4.36 2.47 -9.14
CA ALA A 113 -5.52 2.21 -9.99
C ALA A 113 -6.13 3.49 -10.57
N LEU A 114 -6.57 3.36 -11.82
CA LEU A 114 -7.52 4.27 -12.46
C LEU A 114 -8.70 3.41 -12.91
N VAL A 115 -9.91 3.79 -12.53
CA VAL A 115 -11.15 3.13 -12.94
C VAL A 115 -11.87 4.07 -13.90
N ILE A 116 -12.23 3.55 -15.07
CA ILE A 116 -12.96 4.30 -16.10
C ILE A 116 -14.25 3.54 -16.37
N ALA A 117 -15.38 4.15 -16.01
CA ALA A 117 -16.69 3.54 -16.15
C ALA A 117 -17.75 4.64 -16.37
N ASP A 118 -18.70 4.39 -17.28
CA ASP A 118 -19.83 5.29 -17.57
C ASP A 118 -19.44 6.77 -17.76
N GLY A 119 -18.34 7.01 -18.47
CA GLY A 119 -17.83 8.36 -18.76
C GLY A 119 -17.17 9.07 -17.56
N THR A 120 -17.02 8.38 -16.43
CA THR A 120 -16.37 8.88 -15.21
C THR A 120 -14.99 8.24 -15.05
N ILE A 121 -14.05 9.02 -14.51
CA ILE A 121 -12.71 8.54 -14.13
C ILE A 121 -12.58 8.66 -12.61
N THR A 122 -12.24 7.55 -11.96
CA THR A 122 -11.95 7.48 -10.54
C THR A 122 -10.49 7.10 -10.33
N ALA A 123 -9.72 7.97 -9.67
CA ALA A 123 -8.33 7.71 -9.30
C ALA A 123 -8.26 7.14 -7.88
N ALA A 124 -7.67 5.96 -7.72
CA ALA A 124 -7.68 5.24 -6.45
C ALA A 124 -6.34 4.53 -6.19
N GLY A 125 -5.89 4.57 -4.95
CA GLY A 125 -4.75 3.82 -4.47
C GLY A 125 -4.86 3.64 -2.95
N CYS A 126 -4.14 2.69 -2.40
CA CYS A 126 -4.11 2.48 -0.96
C CYS A 126 -2.73 2.00 -0.49
N GLN A 127 -2.51 2.11 0.82
CA GLN A 127 -1.37 1.51 1.49
C GLN A 127 -1.63 0.03 1.81
N GLY A 128 -0.61 -0.69 2.28
CA GLY A 128 -0.80 -2.06 2.82
C GLY A 128 -0.11 -3.19 2.06
N GLY A 129 0.99 -2.92 1.34
CA GLY A 129 1.80 -3.97 0.71
C GLY A 129 0.98 -4.95 -0.15
N ARG A 130 0.98 -6.24 0.21
CA ARG A 130 0.24 -7.30 -0.52
C ARG A 130 -1.29 -7.16 -0.43
N ALA A 131 -1.80 -6.40 0.54
CA ALA A 131 -3.24 -6.15 0.68
C ALA A 131 -3.80 -5.18 -0.37
N GLN A 132 -2.96 -4.35 -1.01
CA GLN A 132 -3.41 -3.30 -1.93
C GLN A 132 -4.40 -3.80 -3.00
N PRO A 133 -4.12 -4.86 -3.78
CA PRO A 133 -5.08 -5.37 -4.76
C PRO A 133 -6.37 -5.88 -4.13
N GLN A 134 -6.33 -6.45 -2.93
CA GLN A 134 -7.53 -6.98 -2.24
C GLN A 134 -8.42 -5.85 -1.75
N VAL A 135 -7.83 -4.78 -1.21
CA VAL A 135 -8.55 -3.57 -0.79
C VAL A 135 -9.19 -2.88 -1.99
N LEU A 136 -8.45 -2.74 -3.11
CA LEU A 136 -8.99 -2.16 -4.34
C LEU A 136 -10.11 -3.02 -4.95
N ALA A 137 -9.99 -4.35 -4.88
CA ALA A 137 -11.04 -5.25 -5.35
C ALA A 137 -12.34 -5.10 -4.53
N GLN A 138 -12.25 -4.94 -3.22
CA GLN A 138 -13.42 -4.70 -2.34
C GLN A 138 -14.12 -3.36 -2.63
N LEU A 139 -13.41 -2.39 -3.22
CA LEU A 139 -13.96 -1.08 -3.62
C LEU A 139 -14.34 -1.00 -5.10
N ALA A 140 -14.03 -2.03 -5.90
CA ALA A 140 -14.09 -1.92 -7.36
C ALA A 140 -15.47 -1.52 -7.91
N ALA A 141 -16.55 -2.03 -7.30
CA ALA A 141 -17.91 -1.69 -7.69
C ALA A 141 -18.22 -0.21 -7.43
N ASP A 142 -17.90 0.31 -6.25
CA ASP A 142 -18.12 1.72 -5.91
C ASP A 142 -17.24 2.66 -6.71
N LEU A 143 -15.99 2.26 -7.00
CA LEU A 143 -15.09 3.05 -7.84
C LEU A 143 -15.57 3.16 -9.29
N ALA A 144 -16.36 2.20 -9.74
CA ALA A 144 -16.95 2.17 -11.08
C ALA A 144 -18.35 2.83 -11.14
N ASP A 145 -19.00 3.07 -9.99
CA ASP A 145 -20.34 3.68 -9.92
C ASP A 145 -20.25 5.21 -9.73
N PRO A 146 -20.65 6.02 -10.73
CA PRO A 146 -20.61 7.48 -10.62
C PRO A 146 -21.52 8.06 -9.52
N SER A 147 -22.49 7.27 -9.06
CA SER A 147 -23.43 7.67 -8.01
C SER A 147 -22.98 7.30 -6.60
N ALA A 148 -21.90 6.52 -6.47
CA ALA A 148 -21.42 6.04 -5.18
C ALA A 148 -21.02 7.17 -4.21
N ASP A 149 -21.27 6.94 -2.93
CA ASP A 149 -20.70 7.71 -1.84
C ASP A 149 -19.31 7.15 -1.51
N LEU A 150 -18.28 7.70 -2.17
CA LEU A 150 -16.90 7.23 -2.01
C LEU A 150 -16.37 7.34 -0.57
N PRO A 151 -16.60 8.43 0.19
CA PRO A 151 -16.29 8.47 1.62
C PRO A 151 -16.91 7.32 2.42
N ALA A 152 -18.20 7.03 2.21
CA ALA A 152 -18.85 5.91 2.88
C ALA A 152 -18.26 4.57 2.45
N ALA A 153 -17.97 4.38 1.15
CA ALA A 153 -17.37 3.16 0.64
C ALA A 153 -15.99 2.88 1.23
N VAL A 154 -15.13 3.90 1.31
CA VAL A 154 -13.78 3.80 1.91
C VAL A 154 -13.84 3.54 3.42
N ALA A 155 -14.88 4.01 4.10
CA ALA A 155 -15.10 3.78 5.53
C ALA A 155 -15.67 2.40 5.86
N ARG A 156 -16.10 1.60 4.86
CA ARG A 156 -16.63 0.26 5.13
C ARG A 156 -15.54 -0.66 5.68
N PRO A 157 -15.87 -1.53 6.66
CA PRO A 157 -14.96 -2.54 7.16
C PRO A 157 -14.45 -3.46 6.05
N ARG A 158 -13.14 -3.72 6.05
CA ARG A 158 -12.45 -4.55 5.06
C ARG A 158 -11.84 -5.80 5.68
N TRP A 159 -11.48 -6.73 4.82
CA TRP A 159 -10.70 -7.91 5.18
C TRP A 159 -9.56 -8.15 4.19
N VAL A 160 -8.55 -8.89 4.62
CA VAL A 160 -7.43 -9.31 3.78
C VAL A 160 -7.07 -10.76 4.12
N VAL A 161 -6.64 -11.51 3.10
CA VAL A 161 -6.18 -12.88 3.23
C VAL A 161 -4.70 -12.95 2.89
N GLY A 162 -3.94 -13.67 3.70
CA GLY A 162 -2.56 -14.04 3.39
C GLY A 162 -1.60 -13.93 4.57
N THR A 163 -0.33 -14.10 4.27
CA THR A 163 0.77 -13.99 5.22
C THR A 163 1.19 -12.52 5.30
N ARG A 164 0.90 -11.86 6.43
CA ARG A 164 1.23 -10.44 6.63
C ARG A 164 2.74 -10.18 6.63
N ASP A 165 3.49 -11.15 7.13
CA ASP A 165 4.94 -11.10 7.29
C ASP A 165 5.60 -12.13 6.37
N MET A 166 6.77 -11.79 5.83
CA MET A 166 7.60 -12.72 5.05
C MET A 166 7.96 -14.00 5.82
N ASP A 167 7.82 -13.99 7.15
CA ASP A 167 8.23 -15.05 8.07
C ASP A 167 7.04 -15.86 8.67
N ARG A 168 5.79 -15.61 8.25
CA ARG A 168 4.64 -16.43 8.67
C ARG A 168 4.19 -17.32 7.53
N GLU A 169 4.20 -18.63 7.74
CA GLU A 169 3.73 -19.63 6.76
C GLU A 169 2.22 -19.89 6.85
N VAL A 170 1.56 -19.43 7.91
CA VAL A 170 0.12 -19.66 8.11
C VAL A 170 -0.67 -18.57 7.39
N GLU A 171 -1.51 -18.99 6.45
CA GLU A 171 -2.49 -18.11 5.83
C GLU A 171 -3.45 -17.57 6.89
N THR A 172 -3.54 -16.25 7.00
CA THR A 172 -4.41 -15.59 7.96
C THR A 172 -5.47 -14.76 7.26
N VAL A 173 -6.69 -14.77 7.80
CA VAL A 173 -7.70 -13.77 7.48
C VAL A 173 -7.65 -12.71 8.55
N LEU A 174 -7.36 -11.48 8.15
CA LEU A 174 -7.50 -10.31 9.00
C LEU A 174 -8.73 -9.52 8.54
N ALA A 175 -9.64 -9.26 9.47
CA ALA A 175 -10.85 -8.51 9.22
C ALA A 175 -10.91 -7.32 10.19
N GLU A 176 -11.25 -6.14 9.68
CA GLU A 176 -11.65 -5.01 10.53
C GLU A 176 -12.91 -5.40 11.31
N PRO A 177 -13.14 -4.80 12.50
CA PRO A 177 -14.38 -5.03 13.25
C PRO A 177 -15.60 -4.82 12.34
N GLU A 178 -16.58 -5.72 12.42
CA GLU A 178 -17.82 -5.69 11.63
C GLU A 178 -17.66 -6.07 10.14
N ALA A 179 -16.45 -6.38 9.66
CA ALA A 179 -16.28 -6.92 8.31
C ALA A 179 -16.84 -8.35 8.22
N ALA A 180 -17.68 -8.59 7.23
CA ALA A 180 -18.05 -9.94 6.83
C ALA A 180 -16.87 -10.60 6.11
N ALA A 181 -16.01 -11.26 6.89
CA ALA A 181 -14.89 -12.02 6.36
C ALA A 181 -15.37 -13.03 5.31
N PRO A 182 -14.55 -13.33 4.27
CA PRO A 182 -14.92 -14.32 3.28
C PRO A 182 -15.11 -15.66 3.98
N ALA A 183 -16.07 -16.46 3.52
CA ALA A 183 -16.21 -17.83 4.00
C ALA A 183 -14.85 -18.53 3.86
N ALA A 184 -14.43 -19.29 4.88
CA ALA A 184 -13.11 -19.93 4.92
C ALA A 184 -12.82 -20.82 3.69
N ASP A 185 -13.86 -21.30 3.01
CA ASP A 185 -13.78 -22.13 1.80
C ASP A 185 -13.64 -21.33 0.49
N ALA A 186 -13.62 -19.99 0.55
CA ALA A 186 -13.59 -19.10 -0.62
C ALA A 186 -12.20 -18.55 -0.94
N ALA A 187 -11.14 -18.95 -0.22
CA ALA A 187 -9.78 -18.62 -0.60
C ALA A 187 -9.50 -19.26 -1.97
N PRO A 188 -9.26 -18.49 -3.05
CA PRO A 188 -8.74 -19.10 -4.26
C PRO A 188 -7.39 -19.67 -3.89
N ALA A 189 -7.18 -20.97 -4.14
CA ALA A 189 -5.84 -21.51 -4.21
C ALA A 189 -5.09 -20.64 -5.22
N ALA A 190 -4.26 -19.73 -4.72
CA ALA A 190 -3.37 -18.95 -5.55
C ALA A 190 -2.28 -19.91 -6.00
N ASP A 191 -2.62 -20.73 -7.00
CA ASP A 191 -1.63 -21.41 -7.80
C ASP A 191 -0.78 -20.30 -8.40
N ALA A 192 0.45 -20.17 -7.88
CA ALA A 192 1.45 -19.23 -8.33
C ALA A 192 1.96 -19.72 -9.69
N ALA A 193 1.08 -19.67 -10.68
CA ALA A 193 1.33 -19.94 -12.08
C ALA A 193 0.61 -18.84 -12.87
N VAL A 194 1.26 -17.68 -12.92
CA VAL A 194 1.05 -16.72 -14.02
C VAL A 194 2.34 -16.76 -14.85
N PRO A 195 2.24 -17.02 -16.18
CA PRO A 195 3.38 -17.36 -17.05
C PRO A 195 4.46 -16.28 -17.17
#